data_AF-A0A9Q3FLS7-F1
#
_entry.id   AF-A0A9Q3FLS7-F1
#
_cell.length_a   1.000
_cell.length_b   1.000
_cell.length_c   1.000
_cell.angle_alpha   90.00
_cell.angle_beta   90.00
_cell.angle_gamma   90.00
#
_symmetry.space_group_name_H-M   'P 1'
#
loop_
_entity.id
_entity.type
_entity.pdbx_description
1 polymer ?
#
loop_
_entity_poly.entity_id
_entity_poly.type
_entity_poly.pdbx_seq_one_letter_code
_entity_poly.pdbx_strand_id
1 'polypeptide(L)'
;MLNEFKPETLVIHTPPGSTDLDDLSANTVTDTMNWILKKMGASVDSNPLEIRGVKQLPSKDLKTYTSTQSEARWRLLNKHNWKSQLNSNFKTHPSSYPALIKGMTKKLKPEYSSHLLQLGTQNKIHPNMIQS
;
A
#
# COMPACT_ATOMS: atom_id res chain seq x y z
N MET A 1 33.27 -0.21 -6.01
CA MET A 1 32.03 -0.90 -5.59
C MET A 1 30.90 0.11 -5.69
N LEU A 2 30.01 -0.02 -6.67
CA LEU A 2 28.79 0.78 -6.74
C LEU A 2 27.76 0.05 -5.88
N ASN A 3 27.61 0.47 -4.62
CA ASN A 3 26.54 -0.04 -3.77
C ASN A 3 25.25 0.63 -4.27
N GLU A 4 24.67 0.05 -5.31
CA GLU A 4 23.42 0.52 -5.91
C GLU A 4 22.31 0.27 -4.88
N PHE A 5 22.06 1.27 -4.02
CA PHE A 5 20.92 1.28 -3.12
C PHE A 5 19.68 1.10 -3.98
N LYS A 6 19.12 -0.11 -4.02
CA LYS A 6 17.87 -0.36 -4.72
C LYS A 6 16.78 0.35 -3.93
N PRO A 7 16.20 1.46 -4.44
CA PRO A 7 15.19 2.18 -3.69
C PRO A 7 13.98 1.28 -3.50
N GLU A 8 13.48 1.23 -2.27
CA GLU A 8 12.28 0.47 -1.95
C GLU A 8 11.06 1.20 -2.46
N THR A 9 10.11 0.46 -3.02
CA THR A 9 8.99 1.07 -3.75
C THR A 9 7.65 0.67 -3.17
N LEU A 10 6.73 1.64 -3.12
CA LEU A 10 5.35 1.43 -2.70
C LEU A 10 4.41 1.99 -3.76
N VAL A 11 3.44 1.18 -4.20
CA VAL A 11 2.38 1.59 -5.10
C VAL A 11 1.18 2.09 -4.31
N ILE A 12 0.67 3.26 -4.69
CA ILE A 12 -0.53 3.89 -4.18
C ILE A 12 -1.58 3.78 -5.28
N HIS A 13 -2.61 2.99 -5.02
CA HIS A 13 -3.72 2.89 -5.95
C HIS A 13 -4.55 4.17 -5.97
N THR A 14 -4.76 4.69 -7.17
CA THR A 14 -5.64 5.84 -7.39
C THR A 14 -7.07 5.36 -7.66
N PRO A 15 -8.11 6.08 -7.20
CA PRO A 15 -9.49 5.72 -7.55
C PRO A 15 -9.69 5.67 -9.06
N PRO A 16 -10.48 4.69 -9.56
CA PRO A 16 -10.77 4.61 -10.99
C PRO A 16 -11.34 5.92 -11.52
N GLY A 17 -10.78 6.43 -12.62
CA GLY A 17 -11.22 7.67 -13.25
C GLY A 17 -10.75 8.96 -12.55
N SER A 18 -9.92 8.89 -11.51
CA SER A 18 -9.32 10.09 -10.90
C SER A 18 -8.30 10.72 -11.86
N THR A 19 -8.41 12.04 -12.05
CA THR A 19 -7.46 12.87 -12.80
C THR A 19 -6.71 13.84 -11.90
N ASP A 20 -6.85 13.70 -10.57
CA ASP A 20 -6.43 14.69 -9.58
C ASP A 20 -4.91 14.98 -9.56
N LEU A 21 -4.12 14.10 -10.19
CA LEU A 21 -2.66 14.18 -10.23
C LEU A 21 -2.10 14.27 -11.66
N ASP A 22 -2.96 14.31 -12.68
CA ASP A 22 -2.53 14.21 -14.08
C ASP A 22 -1.71 15.42 -14.54
N ASP A 23 -2.00 16.61 -14.00
CA ASP A 23 -1.32 17.85 -14.33
C ASP A 23 -0.17 18.20 -13.36
N LEU A 24 0.04 17.38 -12.32
CA LEU A 24 1.06 17.65 -11.32
C LEU A 24 2.40 17.02 -11.70
N SER A 25 3.46 17.81 -11.58
CA SER A 25 4.81 17.29 -11.77
C SER A 25 5.18 16.28 -10.66
N ALA A 26 6.04 15.32 -10.99
CA ALA A 26 6.54 14.35 -10.02
C ALA A 26 7.21 15.02 -8.81
N ASN A 27 7.91 16.14 -9.02
CA ASN A 27 8.54 16.91 -7.94
C ASN A 27 7.48 17.52 -7.02
N THR A 28 6.46 18.17 -7.60
CA THR A 28 5.35 18.76 -6.82
C THR A 28 4.64 17.73 -5.96
N VAL A 29 4.36 16.54 -6.52
CA VAL A 29 3.74 15.45 -5.76
C VAL A 29 4.67 14.93 -4.66
N THR A 30 5.96 14.79 -4.96
CA THR A 30 6.98 14.36 -3.98
C THR A 30 7.08 15.35 -2.80
N ASP A 31 7.20 16.64 -3.09
CA ASP A 31 7.29 17.70 -2.10
C ASP A 31 6.04 17.76 -1.22
N THR A 32 4.86 17.62 -1.83
CA THR A 32 3.59 17.57 -1.10
C THR A 32 3.54 16.37 -0.15
N MET A 33 3.94 15.18 -0.61
CA MET A 33 3.98 14.01 0.27
C MET A 33 4.98 14.18 1.42
N ASN A 34 6.18 14.71 1.14
CA ASN A 34 7.19 14.97 2.16
C ASN A 34 6.72 16.01 3.19
N TRP A 35 6.02 17.05 2.75
CA TRP A 35 5.40 18.03 3.65
C TRP A 35 4.37 17.39 4.58
N ILE A 36 3.49 16.51 4.06
CA ILE A 36 2.51 15.77 4.87
C ILE A 36 3.22 14.90 5.92
N LEU A 37 4.22 14.13 5.50
CA LEU A 37 4.97 13.24 6.40
C LEU A 37 5.69 14.03 7.49
N LYS A 38 6.27 15.17 7.15
CA LYS A 38 6.89 16.09 8.11
C LYS A 38 5.86 16.66 9.10
N LYS A 39 4.69 17.09 8.61
CA LYS A 39 3.60 17.60 9.45
C LYS A 39 3.10 16.54 10.45
N MET A 40 3.15 15.26 10.07
CA MET A 40 2.80 14.13 10.93
C MET A 40 3.90 13.72 11.92
N GLY A 41 5.10 14.32 11.84
CA GLY A 41 6.25 13.89 12.64
C GLY A 41 6.70 12.47 12.30
N ALA A 42 6.51 12.02 11.05
CA ALA A 42 6.86 10.66 10.63
C ALA A 42 8.38 10.43 10.67
N SER A 43 8.82 9.44 11.45
CA SER A 43 10.22 9.04 11.56
C SER A 43 10.38 7.53 11.68
N VAL A 44 11.55 7.04 11.28
CA VAL A 44 11.99 5.65 11.41
C VAL A 44 13.41 5.68 11.97
N ASP A 45 13.66 4.94 13.06
CA ASP A 45 14.95 4.94 13.75
C ASP A 45 15.47 6.35 14.08
N SER A 46 14.56 7.22 14.52
CA SER A 46 14.78 8.65 14.81
C SER A 46 15.15 9.53 13.61
N ASN A 47 15.17 8.98 12.40
CA ASN A 47 15.39 9.74 11.16
C ASN A 47 14.04 10.14 10.54
N PRO A 48 13.87 11.41 10.10
CA PRO A 48 12.67 11.82 9.37
C PRO A 48 12.47 10.97 8.12
N LEU A 49 11.23 10.54 7.89
CA LEU A 49 10.90 9.73 6.72
C LEU A 49 10.86 10.61 5.47
N GLU A 50 11.57 10.20 4.41
CA GLU A 50 11.69 10.97 3.18
C GLU A 50 11.32 10.12 1.94
N ILE A 51 10.43 10.65 1.11
CA ILE A 51 10.17 10.12 -0.23
C ILE A 51 11.17 10.75 -1.20
N ARG A 52 11.95 9.91 -1.88
CA ARG A 52 12.98 10.31 -2.84
C ARG A 52 12.43 10.70 -4.20
N GLY A 53 11.22 10.26 -4.49
CA GLY A 53 10.54 10.58 -5.74
C GLY A 53 9.27 9.78 -5.90
N VAL A 54 8.51 10.18 -6.93
CA VAL A 54 7.32 9.47 -7.37
C VAL A 54 7.35 9.30 -8.88
N LYS A 55 6.62 8.29 -9.36
CA LYS A 55 6.33 8.08 -10.77
C LYS A 55 4.86 7.68 -10.90
N GLN A 56 4.12 8.37 -11.77
CA GLN A 56 2.79 7.91 -12.17
C GLN A 56 2.95 6.72 -13.13
N LEU A 57 2.21 5.65 -12.88
CA LEU A 57 2.15 4.46 -13.73
C LEU A 57 1.10 4.66 -14.83
N PRO A 58 1.14 3.87 -15.92
CA PRO A 58 0.10 3.90 -16.95
C PRO A 58 -1.31 3.62 -16.40
N SER A 59 -1.42 2.89 -15.28
CA SER A 59 -2.67 2.66 -14.55
C SER A 59 -3.16 3.87 -13.76
N LYS A 60 -2.47 5.01 -13.84
CA LYS A 60 -2.66 6.23 -13.02
C LYS A 60 -2.25 6.11 -11.54
N ASP A 61 -1.96 4.89 -11.08
CA ASP A 61 -1.37 4.64 -9.76
C ASP A 61 -0.03 5.35 -9.57
N LEU A 62 0.30 5.72 -8.33
CA LEU A 62 1.59 6.31 -8.01
C LEU A 62 2.56 5.27 -7.46
N LYS A 63 3.73 5.15 -8.07
CA LYS A 63 4.87 4.43 -7.52
C LYS A 63 5.79 5.41 -6.81
N THR A 64 6.01 5.20 -5.53
CA THR A 64 6.86 6.06 -4.69
C THR A 64 8.16 5.34 -4.34
N TYR A 65 9.24 6.09 -4.13
CA TYR A 65 10.59 5.56 -3.89
C TYR A 65 11.11 6.04 -2.53
N THR A 66 11.69 5.13 -1.74
CA THR A 66 12.37 5.43 -0.45
C THR A 66 13.78 4.88 -0.41
N SER A 67 14.56 5.37 0.56
CA SER A 67 15.93 4.94 0.78
C SER A 67 16.02 3.59 1.48
N THR A 68 15.06 3.25 2.35
CA THR A 68 15.14 2.02 3.16
C THR A 68 13.86 1.19 3.15
N GLN A 69 14.01 -0.10 3.49
CA GLN A 69 12.89 -1.02 3.68
C GLN A 69 12.04 -0.64 4.90
N SER A 70 12.67 -0.14 5.96
CA SER A 70 11.98 0.32 7.17
C SER A 70 11.04 1.50 6.86
N GLU A 71 11.49 2.46 6.04
CA GLU A 71 10.64 3.56 5.55
C GLU A 71 9.47 3.06 4.70
N ALA A 72 9.72 2.11 3.79
CA ALA A 72 8.66 1.52 2.98
C ALA A 72 7.61 0.78 3.85
N ARG A 73 8.07 0.01 4.85
CA ARG A 73 7.20 -0.70 5.79
C ARG A 73 6.38 0.26 6.64
N TRP A 74 6.99 1.32 7.16
CA TRP A 74 6.26 2.34 7.92
C TRP A 74 5.14 2.96 7.08
N ARG A 75 5.42 3.35 5.84
CA ARG A 75 4.42 3.95 4.94
C ARG A 75 3.27 3.00 4.65
N LEU A 76 3.55 1.71 4.47
CA LEU A 76 2.52 0.71 4.22
C LEU A 76 1.58 0.55 5.43
N LEU A 77 2.15 0.46 6.64
CA LEU A 77 1.38 0.31 7.88
C LEU A 77 0.56 1.56 8.19
N ASN A 78 1.10 2.74 7.89
CA ASN A 78 0.47 4.03 8.19
C ASN A 78 -0.31 4.63 7.01
N LYS A 79 -0.53 3.87 5.92
CA LYS A 79 -1.17 4.37 4.68
C LYS A 79 -2.51 5.06 4.90
N HIS A 80 -3.26 4.62 5.89
CA HIS A 80 -4.56 5.17 6.27
C HIS A 80 -4.48 6.59 6.86
N ASN A 81 -3.33 6.96 7.44
CA ASN A 81 -3.12 8.26 8.10
C ASN A 81 -2.65 9.36 7.15
N TRP A 82 -1.84 9.00 6.15
CA TRP A 82 -1.20 10.00 5.28
C TRP A 82 -1.79 10.08 3.87
N LYS A 83 -2.36 8.99 3.31
CA LYS A 83 -2.91 9.02 1.94
C LYS A 83 -4.10 9.95 1.81
N SER A 84 -5.00 9.96 2.79
CA SER A 84 -6.17 10.84 2.81
C SER A 84 -5.81 12.33 2.90
N GLN A 85 -4.63 12.65 3.42
CA GLN A 85 -4.13 14.03 3.48
C GLN A 85 -3.53 14.49 2.16
N LEU A 86 -3.06 13.56 1.32
CA LEU A 86 -2.60 13.86 -0.03
C LEU A 86 -3.78 14.17 -0.95
N ASN A 87 -4.85 13.40 -0.82
CA ASN A 87 -6.13 13.65 -1.48
C ASN A 87 -7.24 12.93 -0.69
N SER A 88 -8.35 13.62 -0.48
CA SER A 88 -9.52 13.08 0.21
C SER A 88 -10.12 11.84 -0.49
N ASN A 89 -9.84 11.65 -1.77
CA ASN A 89 -10.23 10.50 -2.58
C ASN A 89 -9.32 9.26 -2.34
N PHE A 90 -8.12 9.41 -1.77
CA PHE A 90 -7.22 8.28 -1.41
C PHE A 90 -7.51 7.69 -0.03
N LYS A 91 -8.78 7.63 0.37
CA LYS A 91 -9.19 7.02 1.63
C LYS A 91 -8.84 5.53 1.62
N THR A 92 -7.95 5.15 2.53
CA THR A 92 -7.67 3.75 2.83
C THR A 92 -8.06 3.50 4.27
N HIS A 93 -8.94 2.54 4.49
CA HIS A 93 -9.26 2.11 5.84
C HIS A 93 -8.03 1.47 6.50
N PRO A 94 -7.85 1.61 7.83
CA PRO A 94 -6.85 0.85 8.56
C PRO A 94 -7.01 -0.63 8.22
N SER A 95 -5.90 -1.28 7.87
CA SER A 95 -5.90 -2.70 7.58
C SER A 95 -6.12 -3.48 8.88
N SER A 96 -7.38 -3.69 9.30
CA SER A 96 -7.71 -4.52 10.47
C SER A 96 -7.38 -5.99 10.26
N TYR A 97 -7.14 -6.39 9.01
CA TYR A 97 -6.80 -7.76 8.65
C TYR A 97 -5.40 -7.77 8.04
N PRO A 98 -4.40 -8.39 8.69
CA PRO A 98 -3.25 -8.87 7.94
C PRO A 98 -3.79 -9.94 7.01
N ALA A 99 -4.10 -9.57 5.76
CA ALA A 99 -4.21 -10.53 4.67
C ALA A 99 -2.79 -11.04 4.36
N LEU A 100 -2.21 -11.76 5.33
CA LEU A 100 -1.19 -12.73 5.05
C LEU A 100 -1.93 -13.86 4.33
N ILE A 101 -2.12 -13.73 3.01
CA ILE A 101 -2.42 -14.88 2.16
C ILE A 101 -1.13 -15.70 2.13
N LYS A 102 -0.87 -16.41 3.23
CA LYS A 102 0.17 -17.44 3.30
C LYS A 102 -0.47 -18.72 2.77
N GLY A 103 -0.40 -18.89 1.47
CA GLY A 103 -0.72 -20.17 0.83
C GLY A 103 -1.31 -20.00 -0.56
N MET A 104 -0.47 -20.13 -1.59
CA MET A 104 -0.97 -20.60 -2.88
C MET A 104 -1.54 -22.01 -2.68
N THR A 105 -2.87 -22.15 -2.59
CA THR A 105 -3.51 -23.45 -2.80
C THR A 105 -3.62 -23.65 -4.31
N LYS A 106 -2.67 -24.42 -4.87
CA LYS A 106 -2.55 -24.71 -6.30
C LYS A 106 -3.77 -25.37 -6.96
N LYS A 107 -4.86 -25.65 -6.24
CA LYS A 107 -6.08 -26.31 -6.76
C LYS A 107 -7.33 -25.92 -5.95
N LEU A 108 -7.63 -24.63 -5.86
CA LEU A 108 -8.92 -24.19 -5.34
C LEU A 108 -9.95 -24.30 -6.46
N LYS A 109 -10.77 -25.34 -6.36
CA LYS A 109 -11.92 -25.58 -7.22
C LYS A 109 -13.17 -25.20 -6.42
N PRO A 110 -13.80 -24.04 -6.71
CA PRO A 110 -14.93 -23.52 -5.92
C PRO A 110 -16.16 -24.46 -5.95
N GLU A 111 -16.21 -25.40 -6.89
CA GLU A 111 -17.24 -26.44 -6.95
C GLU A 111 -17.16 -27.48 -5.81
N TYR A 112 -16.09 -27.52 -5.02
CA TYR A 112 -15.95 -28.44 -3.90
C TYR A 112 -16.11 -27.72 -2.55
N SER A 113 -17.29 -27.89 -1.94
CA SER A 113 -17.67 -27.32 -0.63
C SER A 113 -16.70 -27.68 0.51
N SER A 114 -16.03 -28.84 0.41
CA SER A 114 -15.01 -29.28 1.37
C SER A 114 -13.76 -28.39 1.38
N HIS A 115 -13.38 -27.83 0.24
CA HIS A 115 -12.23 -26.92 0.14
C HIS A 115 -12.54 -25.55 0.74
N LEU A 116 -13.76 -25.06 0.55
CA LEU A 116 -14.23 -23.81 1.17
C LEU A 116 -14.25 -23.92 2.69
N LEU A 117 -14.71 -25.05 3.24
CA LEU A 117 -14.70 -25.30 4.68
C LEU A 117 -13.27 -25.40 5.24
N GLN A 118 -12.36 -26.07 4.51
CA GLN A 118 -10.96 -26.16 4.89
C GLN A 118 -10.29 -24.78 4.92
N LEU A 119 -10.57 -23.93 3.93
CA LEU A 119 -10.08 -22.55 3.90
C LEU A 119 -10.69 -21.71 5.01
N GLY A 120 -11.98 -21.87 5.28
CA GLY A 120 -12.65 -21.22 6.40
C GLY A 120 -11.96 -21.55 7.72
N THR A 121 -11.67 -22.84 7.93
CA THR A 121 -10.97 -23.32 9.14
C THR A 121 -9.54 -22.77 9.22
N GLN A 122 -8.77 -22.85 8.12
CA GLN A 122 -7.39 -22.36 8.06
C GLN A 122 -7.28 -20.86 8.30
N ASN A 123 -8.26 -20.09 7.80
CA ASN A 123 -8.28 -18.63 7.89
C ASN A 123 -9.13 -18.12 9.06
N LYS A 124 -9.67 -19.01 9.91
CA LYS A 124 -10.58 -18.68 11.03
C LYS A 124 -11.79 -17.87 10.59
N ILE A 125 -12.31 -18.13 9.39
CA ILE A 125 -13.52 -17.53 8.84
C ILE A 125 -14.68 -18.45 9.19
N HIS A 126 -15.72 -17.89 9.81
CA HIS A 126 -16.90 -18.65 10.18
C HIS A 126 -17.66 -19.10 8.91
N PRO A 127 -18.16 -20.35 8.81
CA PRO A 127 -18.72 -20.87 7.56
C PRO A 127 -19.87 -20.07 6.96
N ASN A 128 -20.65 -19.38 7.81
CA ASN A 128 -21.75 -18.49 7.39
C ASN A 128 -21.29 -17.21 6.67
N MET A 129 -19.99 -16.89 6.70
CA MET A 129 -19.40 -15.77 5.96
C MET A 129 -18.91 -16.18 4.56
N ILE A 130 -19.00 -17.47 4.23
CA ILE A 130 -18.63 -18.02 2.92
C ILE A 130 -19.94 -18.22 2.15
N GLN A 131 -20.39 -17.20 1.43
CA GLN A 131 -21.56 -17.29 0.56
C GLN A 131 -21.15 -17.84 -0.81
N SER A 132 -21.92 -18.83 -1.30
CA SER A 132 -21.84 -19.36 -2.67
C SER A 132 -22.46 -18.42 -3.68
#